data_AF-A0A923J6P2-F1
#
_entry.id   AF-A0A923J6P2-F1
#
_cell.length_a   1.000
_cell.length_b   1.000
_cell.length_c   1.000
_cell.angle_alpha   90.00
_cell.angle_beta   90.00
_cell.angle_gamma   90.00
#
_symmetry.space_group_name_H-M   'P 1'
#
loop_
_entity.id
_entity.type
_entity.pdbx_description
1 polymer ?
#
loop_
_entity_poly.entity_id
_entity_poly.type
_entity_poly.pdbx_seq_one_letter_code
_entity_poly.pdbx_strand_id
1 'polypeptide(L)' 'MNPRLSADITVKELLDRYPKLLKPFMDLGLLCVGCPTEAFHTVDDVAKAYGHDPNELIQHFQRIIDASEASAALKP' A
#
# COMPACT_ATOMS: atom_id res chain seq x y z
N MET A 1 6.25 12.32 -12.59
CA MET A 1 7.09 11.40 -11.80
C MET A 1 6.59 9.99 -12.06
N ASN A 2 7.47 9.03 -12.39
CA ASN A 2 7.07 7.62 -12.38
C ASN A 2 7.02 7.15 -10.93
N PRO A 3 5.89 6.60 -10.44
CA PRO A 3 5.86 5.99 -9.13
C PRO A 3 6.82 4.78 -9.12
N ARG A 4 7.58 4.60 -8.03
CA ARG A 4 8.44 3.41 -7.85
C ARG A 4 7.61 2.15 -7.57
N LEU A 5 6.37 2.35 -7.17
CA LEU A 5 5.34 1.32 -7.01
C LEU A 5 4.43 1.28 -8.24
N SER A 6 4.10 0.06 -8.68
CA SER A 6 3.09 -0.18 -9.71
C SER A 6 1.75 -0.52 -9.06
N ALA A 7 0.63 -0.12 -9.68
CA ALA A 7 -0.71 -0.48 -9.21
C ALA A 7 -1.00 -1.99 -9.28
N ASP A 8 -0.27 -2.70 -10.16
CA ASP A 8 -0.33 -4.16 -10.34
C ASP A 8 0.31 -4.96 -9.19
N ILE A 9 0.99 -4.30 -8.25
CA ILE A 9 1.55 -4.98 -7.09
C ILE A 9 0.41 -5.53 -6.21
N THR A 10 0.57 -6.76 -5.72
CA THR A 10 -0.41 -7.32 -4.78
C THR A 10 -0.28 -6.66 -3.42
N VAL A 11 -1.41 -6.55 -2.72
CA VAL A 11 -1.43 -6.02 -1.35
C VAL A 11 -0.49 -6.81 -0.45
N LYS A 12 -0.47 -8.15 -0.60
CA LYS A 12 0.46 -9.01 0.15
C LYS A 12 1.93 -8.67 -0.09
N GLU A 13 2.38 -8.58 -1.34
CA GLU A 13 3.78 -8.24 -1.65
C GLU A 13 4.13 -6.83 -1.15
N LEU A 14 3.21 -5.89 -1.29
CA LEU A 14 3.39 -4.52 -0.81
C LEU A 14 3.57 -4.47 0.71
N LEU A 15 2.73 -5.19 1.46
CA LEU A 15 2.80 -5.26 2.94
C LEU A 15 3.97 -6.08 3.45
N ASP A 16 4.40 -7.12 2.72
CA ASP A 16 5.59 -7.92 3.03
C ASP A 16 6.84 -7.05 2.95
N ARG A 17 6.93 -6.22 1.90
CA ARG A 17 8.02 -5.26 1.71
C ARG A 17 7.93 -4.04 2.64
N TYR A 18 6.72 -3.55 2.89
CA TYR A 18 6.46 -2.34 3.66
C TYR A 18 5.36 -2.57 4.71
N PRO A 19 5.67 -3.27 5.82
CA PRO A 19 4.67 -3.61 6.84
C PRO A 19 4.04 -2.38 7.52
N LYS A 20 4.65 -1.19 7.40
CA LYS A 20 4.07 0.06 7.91
C LYS A 20 2.85 0.53 7.13
N LEU A 21 2.68 0.11 5.87
CA LEU A 21 1.47 0.40 5.10
C LEU A 21 0.24 -0.33 5.65
N LEU A 22 0.42 -1.30 6.56
CA LEU A 22 -0.68 -2.00 7.20
C LEU A 22 -1.64 -1.04 7.94
N LYS A 23 -1.12 0.04 8.54
CA LYS A 23 -1.91 1.08 9.22
C LYS A 23 -2.85 1.83 8.25
N PRO A 24 -2.35 2.48 7.17
CA PRO A 24 -3.23 3.14 6.20
C PRO A 24 -4.18 2.18 5.49
N PHE A 25 -3.79 0.92 5.27
CA PHE A 25 -4.72 -0.11 4.77
C PHE A 25 -5.87 -0.37 5.77
N MET A 26 -5.56 -0.48 7.07
CA MET A 26 -6.60 -0.60 8.11
C MET A 26 -7.50 0.64 8.19
N ASP A 27 -6.93 1.85 8.06
CA ASP A 27 -7.68 3.11 8.06
C ASP A 27 -8.61 3.24 6.83
N LEU A 28 -8.22 2.67 5.68
CA LEU A 28 -9.08 2.56 4.49
C LEU A 28 -10.24 1.56 4.66
N GLY A 29 -10.34 0.88 5.81
CA GLY A 29 -11.38 -0.11 6.05
C GLY A 29 -11.17 -1.40 5.26
N LEU A 30 -9.94 -1.66 4.81
CA LEU A 30 -9.52 -2.99 4.34
C LEU A 30 -9.40 -3.91 5.54
N LEU A 31 -10.50 -4.17 6.24
CA LEU A 31 -10.57 -5.10 7.38
C LEU A 31 -10.26 -6.55 6.98
N CYS A 32 -10.09 -6.82 5.68
CA CYS A 32 -9.61 -8.08 5.14
C CYS A 32 -8.08 -8.26 5.19
N VAL A 33 -7.28 -7.35 5.78
CA VAL A 33 -5.87 -7.67 6.12
C VAL A 33 -5.88 -8.83 7.12
N GLY A 34 -5.63 -10.05 6.62
CA GLY A 34 -5.77 -11.32 7.34
C GLY A 34 -6.67 -12.37 6.66
N CYS A 35 -7.39 -12.03 5.58
CA CYS A 35 -8.20 -12.98 4.82
C CYS A 35 -7.37 -13.52 3.63
N PRO A 36 -7.34 -14.84 3.35
CA PRO A 36 -6.47 -15.43 2.32
C PRO A 36 -6.67 -14.85 0.89
N THR A 37 -7.76 -14.14 0.66
CA THR A 37 -8.03 -13.42 -0.60
C THR A 37 -7.21 -12.14 -0.78
N GLU A 38 -6.59 -11.58 0.26
CA GLU A 38 -5.74 -10.38 0.17
C GLU A 38 -4.48 -10.60 -0.69
N ALA A 39 -4.01 -11.85 -0.76
CA ALA A 39 -2.86 -12.24 -1.57
C ALA A 39 -3.09 -12.11 -3.08
N PHE A 40 -4.36 -12.02 -3.50
CA PHE A 40 -4.76 -11.97 -4.90
C PHE A 40 -5.21 -10.58 -5.35
N HIS A 41 -5.54 -9.68 -4.41
CA HIS A 41 -5.96 -8.32 -4.77
C HIS A 41 -4.73 -7.44 -5.01
N THR A 42 -4.74 -6.75 -6.15
CA THR A 42 -3.77 -5.70 -6.44
C THR A 42 -4.20 -4.38 -5.80
N VAL A 43 -3.29 -3.41 -5.75
CA VAL A 43 -3.62 -2.04 -5.33
C VAL A 43 -4.69 -1.44 -6.26
N ASP A 44 -4.65 -1.77 -7.56
CA ASP A 44 -5.68 -1.38 -8.53
C ASP A 44 -7.06 -1.98 -8.20
N ASP A 45 -7.13 -3.27 -7.87
CA ASP A 45 -8.39 -3.92 -7.45
C ASP A 45 -8.97 -3.27 -6.20
N VAL A 46 -8.11 -2.98 -5.22
CA VAL A 46 -8.50 -2.30 -3.98
C VAL A 46 -8.99 -0.89 -4.29
N ALA A 47 -8.26 -0.12 -5.10
CA ALA A 47 -8.68 1.23 -5.47
C ALA A 47 -10.06 1.20 -6.12
N LYS A 48 -10.30 0.29 -7.08
CA LYS A 48 -11.59 0.13 -7.75
C LYS A 48 -12.71 -0.32 -6.80
N ALA A 49 -12.44 -1.28 -5.91
CA ALA A 49 -13.42 -1.78 -4.96
C ALA A 49 -13.90 -0.70 -3.97
N TYR A 50 -13.02 0.24 -3.64
CA TYR A 50 -13.31 1.36 -2.73
C TYR A 50 -13.63 2.67 -3.45
N GLY A 51 -13.67 2.68 -4.79
CA GLY A 51 -14.01 3.86 -5.59
C GLY A 51 -12.94 4.95 -5.60
N HIS A 52 -11.68 4.59 -5.39
CA HIS A 52 -10.51 5.47 -5.45
C HIS A 52 -9.77 5.33 -6.80
N ASP A 53 -9.03 6.38 -7.17
CA ASP A 53 -8.13 6.30 -8.32
C ASP A 53 -6.86 5.48 -7.96
N PRO A 54 -6.50 4.45 -8.74
CA PRO A 54 -5.32 3.63 -8.49
C PRO A 54 -4.02 4.43 -8.43
N ASN A 55 -3.88 5.48 -9.26
CA ASN A 55 -2.68 6.29 -9.28
C ASN A 55 -2.58 7.17 -8.03
N GLU A 56 -3.70 7.74 -7.58
CA GLU A 56 -3.74 8.52 -6.34
C GLU A 56 -3.38 7.66 -5.12
N LEU A 57 -3.91 6.42 -5.08
CA LEU A 57 -3.62 5.48 -4.00
C LEU A 57 -2.14 5.07 -3.98
N ILE A 58 -1.56 4.76 -5.15
CA ILE A 58 -0.13 4.46 -5.29
C ILE A 58 0.74 5.65 -4.88
N GLN A 59 0.39 6.87 -5.28
CA GLN A 59 1.11 8.06 -4.86
C GLN A 59 1.00 8.31 -3.35
N HIS A 60 -0.13 8.00 -2.75
CA HIS A 60 -0.31 8.08 -1.30
C HIS A 60 0.62 7.10 -0.57
N PHE A 61 0.65 5.83 -0.99
CA PHE A 61 1.54 4.82 -0.41
C PHE A 61 3.01 5.16 -0.63
N GLN A 62 3.36 5.66 -1.82
CA GLN A 62 4.73 6.09 -2.13
C GLN A 62 5.21 7.18 -1.16
N ARG A 63 4.35 8.15 -0.84
CA ARG A 63 4.67 9.22 0.13
C ARG A 63 4.89 8.66 1.54
N ILE A 64 4.09 7.70 1.97
CA ILE A 64 4.25 7.05 3.29
C ILE A 64 5.56 6.27 3.35
N ILE A 65 5.91 5.55 2.27
CA ILE A 65 7.19 4.85 2.17
C ILE A 65 8.34 5.84 2.24
N ASP A 66 8.31 6.90 1.43
CA ASP A 66 9.38 7.90 1.40
C ASP A 66 9.57 8.59 2.77
N ALA A 67 8.47 8.96 3.43
CA ALA A 67 8.48 9.48 4.79
C ALA A 67 9.00 8.44 5.81
N SER A 68 8.68 7.17 5.62
CA SER A 68 9.18 6.09 6.47
C SER A 68 10.66 5.81 6.26
N GLU A 69 11.15 5.79 5.03
CA GLU A 69 12.58 5.61 4.70
C GLU A 69 13.41 6.76 5.27
N ALA A 70 12.90 7.99 5.19
CA ALA A 70 13.51 9.16 5.83
C ALA A 70 13.59 9.02 7.36
N SER A 71 12.58 8.40 8.00
CA SER A 71 12.61 8.11 9.44
C SER A 71 13.37 6.84 9.82
N ALA A 72 13.48 5.84 8.92
CA ALA A 72 14.23 4.61 9.15
C ALA A 72 15.74 4.84 9.07
N ALA A 73 16.18 5.77 8.22
CA ALA A 73 17.57 6.25 8.15
C ALA A 73 18.05 6.99 9.42
N LEU A 74 17.15 7.30 10.36
CA LEU A 74 17.44 7.92 11.66
C LEU A 74 17.52 6.91 12.81
N LYS A 75 17.71 5.61 12.54
CA LYS A 75 17.90 4.64 13.62
C LYS A 75 19.41 4.33 13.79
N PRO A 76 20.05 4.77 14.89
CA PRO A 76 21.45 4.42 15.19
C PRO A 76 21.62 2.95 15.57
#